data_AF-A0A8J7KTU0-F1
#
_entry.id   AF-A0A8J7KTU0-F1
#
_cell.length_a   1.000
_cell.length_b   1.000
_cell.length_c   1.000
_cell.angle_alpha   90.00
_cell.angle_beta   90.00
_cell.angle_gamma   90.00
#
_symmetry.space_group_name_H-M   'P 1'
#
loop_
_entity.id
_entity.type
_entity.pdbx_description
1 polymer ?
#
loop_
_entity_poly.entity_id
_entity_poly.type
_entity_poly.pdbx_seq_one_letter_code
_entity_poly.pdbx_strand_id
1 'polypeptide(L)'
;MSYGKGKRAYLSTIKDAETDEILAYETSDKITLDIALNTLKKLKSSKMKLAGDAFIHFNQGFDNTSPPLQKKVKEMWLGQSMSRRGNCWDNAPQESFFEYFKDETDFKSCKTLEEVKREMKSYLIYYTLYRGQ
;
A
#
# COMPACT_ATOMS: atom_id res chain seq x y z
N MET A 1 -4.95 -10.65 -5.33
CA MET A 1 -5.30 -12.00 -4.84
C MET A 1 -6.66 -12.42 -5.38
N SER A 2 -6.92 -13.73 -5.46
CA SER A 2 -8.25 -14.28 -5.73
C SER A 2 -8.91 -14.76 -4.44
N TYR A 3 -10.24 -14.68 -4.37
CA TYR A 3 -11.05 -15.20 -3.26
C TYR A 3 -12.42 -15.64 -3.78
N GLY A 4 -13.09 -16.52 -3.02
CA GLY A 4 -14.38 -17.10 -3.39
C GLY A 4 -14.39 -17.73 -4.78
N LYS A 5 -15.52 -17.60 -5.50
CA LYS A 5 -15.72 -18.12 -6.87
C LYS A 5 -15.01 -17.25 -7.94
N GLY A 6 -13.70 -17.05 -7.80
CA GLY A 6 -12.87 -16.35 -8.80
C GLY A 6 -12.92 -14.82 -8.74
N LYS A 7 -13.37 -14.23 -7.63
CA LYS A 7 -13.33 -12.76 -7.43
C LYS A 7 -11.90 -12.31 -7.17
N ARG A 8 -11.60 -11.05 -7.47
CA ARG A 8 -10.27 -10.45 -7.26
C ARG A 8 -10.34 -9.36 -6.19
N ALA A 9 -9.35 -9.35 -5.32
CA ALA A 9 -9.08 -8.25 -4.41
C ALA A 9 -7.69 -7.65 -4.71
N TYR A 10 -7.60 -6.35 -4.52
CA TYR A 10 -6.45 -5.50 -4.73
C TYR A 10 -6.08 -4.83 -3.41
N LEU A 11 -4.78 -4.70 -3.18
CA LEU A 11 -4.22 -4.08 -1.99
C LEU A 11 -3.34 -2.91 -2.43
N SER A 12 -3.55 -1.76 -1.81
CA SER A 12 -2.61 -0.63 -1.86
C SER A 12 -2.05 -0.45 -0.46
N THR A 13 -0.73 -0.31 -0.35
CA THR A 13 -0.02 -0.08 0.92
C THR A 13 0.90 1.12 0.80
N ILE A 14 1.13 1.80 1.93
CA ILE A 14 2.22 2.75 2.12
C ILE A 14 3.12 2.16 3.19
N LYS A 15 4.36 1.85 2.80
CA LYS A 15 5.39 1.27 3.65
C LYS A 15 6.40 2.37 4.00
N ASP A 16 6.83 2.40 5.24
CA ASP A 16 7.97 3.21 5.67
C ASP A 16 9.27 2.58 5.18
N ALA A 17 10.14 3.38 4.56
CA ALA A 17 11.35 2.86 3.92
C ALA A 17 12.49 2.57 4.90
N GLU A 18 12.43 3.08 6.13
CA GLU A 18 13.48 2.93 7.15
C GLU A 18 13.14 1.79 8.11
N THR A 19 11.90 1.75 8.59
CA THR A 19 11.43 0.79 9.61
C THR A 19 10.72 -0.42 9.01
N ASP A 20 10.51 -0.40 7.70
CA ASP A 20 9.74 -1.41 6.97
C ASP A 20 8.27 -1.54 7.41
N GLU A 21 7.76 -0.68 8.29
CA GLU A 21 6.39 -0.72 8.79
C GLU A 21 5.34 -0.36 7.71
N ILE A 22 4.17 -1.00 7.76
CA ILE A 22 3.03 -0.60 6.91
C ILE A 22 2.23 0.51 7.61
N LEU A 23 2.40 1.74 7.13
CA LEU A 23 1.79 2.93 7.73
C LEU A 23 0.30 3.08 7.39
N ALA A 24 -0.08 2.67 6.18
CA ALA A 24 -1.47 2.72 5.71
C ALA A 24 -1.73 1.68 4.62
N TYR A 25 -2.98 1.25 4.51
CA TYR A 25 -3.40 0.34 3.45
C TYR A 25 -4.89 0.45 3.11
N GLU A 26 -5.25 0.10 1.88
CA GLU A 26 -6.62 -0.04 1.42
C GLU A 26 -6.81 -1.32 0.62
N THR A 27 -7.96 -1.98 0.80
CA THR A 27 -8.32 -3.18 0.07
C THR A 27 -9.63 -2.98 -0.66
N SER A 28 -9.62 -3.26 -1.96
CA SER A 28 -10.75 -3.05 -2.87
C SER A 28 -10.92 -4.26 -3.78
N ASP A 29 -12.13 -4.46 -4.30
CA ASP A 29 -12.41 -5.41 -5.38
C ASP A 29 -12.14 -4.81 -6.79
N LYS A 30 -11.74 -3.54 -6.85
CA LYS A 30 -11.41 -2.80 -8.07
C LYS A 30 -10.06 -2.10 -7.97
N ILE A 31 -9.31 -2.13 -9.06
CA ILE A 31 -8.08 -1.35 -9.24
C ILE A 31 -8.43 0.01 -9.86
N THR A 32 -8.83 0.96 -9.01
CA THR A 32 -9.14 2.34 -9.41
C THR A 32 -8.27 3.32 -8.65
N LEU A 33 -8.19 4.57 -9.12
CA LEU A 33 -7.49 5.64 -8.41
C LEU A 33 -7.98 5.83 -6.97
N ASP A 34 -9.23 5.48 -6.67
CA ASP A 34 -9.81 5.57 -5.33
C ASP A 34 -9.05 4.74 -4.31
N ILE A 35 -8.48 3.58 -4.69
CA ILE A 35 -7.72 2.75 -3.75
C ILE A 35 -6.48 3.50 -3.23
N ALA A 36 -5.78 4.21 -4.13
CA ALA A 36 -4.60 5.01 -3.77
C ALA A 36 -5.00 6.25 -2.97
N LEU A 37 -6.05 6.96 -3.39
CA LEU A 37 -6.55 8.14 -2.67
C LEU A 37 -7.03 7.80 -1.25
N ASN A 38 -7.71 6.67 -1.09
CA ASN A 38 -8.18 6.23 0.23
C ASN A 38 -7.03 5.76 1.12
N THR A 39 -5.99 5.15 0.54
CA THR A 39 -4.76 4.81 1.29
C THR A 39 -4.06 6.08 1.81
N LEU A 40 -3.94 7.13 0.98
CA LEU A 40 -3.42 8.43 1.42
C LEU A 40 -4.27 9.08 2.52
N LYS A 41 -5.60 9.01 2.40
CA LYS A 41 -6.50 9.52 3.45
C LYS A 41 -6.27 8.77 4.77
N LYS A 42 -6.10 7.45 4.73
CA LYS A 42 -5.80 6.64 5.92
C LYS A 42 -4.45 7.01 6.53
N LEU A 43 -3.43 7.27 5.72
CA LEU A 43 -2.15 7.79 6.19
C LEU A 43 -2.32 9.13 6.90
N LYS A 44 -3.04 10.08 6.29
CA LYS A 44 -3.31 11.41 6.90
C LYS A 44 -4.07 11.31 8.22
N SER A 45 -4.99 10.36 8.32
CA SER A 45 -5.79 10.12 9.53
C SER A 45 -5.06 9.28 10.59
N SER A 46 -3.88 8.73 10.26
CA SER A 46 -3.05 8.02 11.23
C SER A 46 -2.50 9.01 12.27
N LYS A 47 -2.21 8.54 13.48
CA LYS A 47 -1.58 9.38 14.53
C LYS A 47 -0.08 9.58 14.31
N MET A 48 0.46 9.17 13.16
CA MET A 48 1.89 9.28 12.87
C MET A 48 2.28 10.72 12.59
N LYS A 49 3.46 11.09 13.09
CA LYS A 49 4.11 12.36 12.76
C LYS A 49 5.06 12.10 11.60
N LEU A 50 4.65 12.50 10.40
CA LEU A 50 5.54 12.54 9.26
C LEU A 50 6.49 13.74 9.42
N ALA A 51 7.74 13.59 9.00
CA ALA A 51 8.69 14.70 8.95
C ALA A 51 8.18 15.79 7.99
N GLY A 52 8.53 17.06 8.26
CA GLY A 52 8.06 18.19 7.45
C GLY A 52 8.56 18.18 6.00
N ASP A 53 9.61 17.42 5.72
CA ASP A 53 10.24 17.19 4.44
C ASP A 53 10.06 15.74 3.96
N ALA A 54 9.13 14.98 4.53
CA ALA A 54 8.88 13.60 4.14
C ALA A 54 8.44 13.50 2.67
N PHE A 55 8.94 12.46 2.00
CA PHE A 55 8.59 12.15 0.62
C PHE A 55 7.74 10.88 0.56
N ILE A 56 6.75 10.89 -0.34
CA ILE A 56 6.11 9.67 -0.80
C ILE A 56 6.72 9.26 -2.15
N HIS A 57 7.16 8.02 -2.22
CA HIS A 57 7.73 7.43 -3.43
C HIS A 57 6.67 6.59 -4.14
N PHE A 58 6.46 6.85 -5.43
CA PHE A 58 5.60 6.04 -6.27
C PHE A 58 6.41 5.36 -7.37
N ASN A 59 6.18 4.07 -7.59
CA ASN A 59 6.74 3.40 -8.76
C ASN A 59 6.22 4.02 -10.05
N GLN A 60 7.01 3.96 -11.10
CA GLN A 60 6.61 4.57 -12.36
C GLN A 60 5.43 3.81 -12.97
N GLY A 61 4.25 4.45 -13.06
CA GLY A 61 3.01 3.86 -13.57
C GLY A 61 1.94 4.91 -13.87
N PHE A 62 1.00 4.58 -14.77
CA PHE A 62 0.00 5.51 -15.33
C PHE A 62 -0.88 6.21 -14.28
N ASP A 63 -1.13 5.57 -13.14
CA ASP A 63 -2.03 6.08 -12.10
C ASP A 63 -1.36 7.11 -11.16
N ASN A 64 -0.03 7.09 -11.06
CA ASN A 64 0.74 7.89 -10.08
C ASN A 64 0.96 9.34 -10.52
N THR A 65 0.71 9.64 -11.80
CA THR A 65 0.73 10.99 -12.36
C THR A 65 -0.65 11.65 -12.40
N SER A 66 -1.67 11.00 -11.82
CA SER A 66 -3.03 11.55 -11.85
C SER A 66 -3.14 12.86 -11.05
N PRO A 67 -3.79 13.91 -11.59
CA PRO A 67 -3.93 15.20 -10.91
C PRO A 67 -4.57 15.11 -9.50
N PRO A 68 -5.60 14.26 -9.26
CA PRO A 68 -6.18 14.12 -7.93
C PRO A 68 -5.18 13.58 -6.90
N LEU A 69 -4.32 12.64 -7.29
CA LEU A 69 -3.32 12.05 -6.39
C LEU A 69 -2.24 13.09 -6.03
N GLN A 70 -1.72 13.79 -7.04
CA GLN A 70 -0.72 14.86 -6.83
C GLN A 70 -1.24 15.97 -5.93
N LYS A 71 -2.50 16.40 -6.16
CA LYS A 71 -3.16 17.38 -5.29
C LYS A 71 -3.23 16.86 -3.86
N LYS A 72 -3.58 15.59 -3.67
CA LYS A 72 -3.72 15.01 -2.33
C LYS A 72 -2.41 14.93 -1.56
N VAL A 73 -1.33 14.56 -2.25
CA VAL A 73 0.03 14.53 -1.69
C VAL A 73 0.47 15.94 -1.25
N LYS A 74 0.22 16.96 -2.08
CA LYS A 74 0.49 18.36 -1.74
C LYS A 74 -0.32 18.85 -0.53
N GLU A 75 -1.60 18.49 -0.42
CA GLU A 75 -2.44 18.78 0.75
C GLU A 75 -1.97 18.10 2.06
N MET A 76 -1.06 17.13 1.95
CA MET A 76 -0.42 16.45 3.08
C MET A 76 0.96 17.02 3.38
N TRP A 77 1.41 18.03 2.64
CA TRP A 77 2.75 18.63 2.75
C TRP A 77 3.88 17.61 2.49
N LEU A 78 3.61 16.59 1.69
CA LEU A 78 4.60 15.59 1.31
C LEU A 78 5.25 15.95 -0.02
N GLY A 79 6.56 15.75 -0.10
CA GLY A 79 7.26 15.70 -1.37
C GLY A 79 6.83 14.46 -2.16
N GLN A 80 6.84 14.54 -3.50
CA GLN A 80 6.58 13.38 -4.36
C GLN A 80 7.86 13.01 -5.09
N SER A 81 8.23 11.74 -5.03
CA SER A 81 9.30 11.17 -5.86
C SER A 81 8.79 9.97 -6.67
N MET A 82 9.50 9.63 -7.74
CA MET A 82 9.20 8.48 -8.58
C MET A 82 10.48 7.76 -8.96
N SER A 83 10.41 6.44 -9.14
CA SER A 83 11.56 5.64 -9.56
C SER A 83 12.05 6.08 -10.94
N ARG A 84 13.37 6.06 -11.16
CA ARG A 84 13.95 6.29 -12.49
C ARG A 84 13.66 5.09 -13.39
N ARG A 85 13.47 5.33 -14.70
CA ARG A 85 13.34 4.21 -15.68
C ARG A 85 14.55 3.29 -15.55
N GLY A 86 14.30 2.00 -15.34
CA GLY A 86 15.35 0.98 -15.21
C GLY A 86 16.01 0.89 -13.83
N ASN A 87 15.51 1.60 -12.81
CA ASN A 87 16.01 1.49 -11.43
C ASN A 87 15.03 0.68 -10.56
N CYS A 88 15.27 -0.63 -10.43
CA CYS A 88 14.47 -1.52 -9.59
C CYS A 88 14.72 -1.34 -8.09
N TRP A 89 15.89 -0.81 -7.71
CA TRP A 89 16.28 -0.65 -6.31
C TRP A 89 15.32 0.23 -5.51
N ASP A 90 14.74 1.25 -6.14
CA ASP A 90 13.78 2.16 -5.49
C ASP A 90 12.47 1.46 -5.10
N ASN A 91 12.11 0.38 -5.82
CA ASN A 91 10.88 -0.40 -5.57
C ASN A 91 11.14 -1.73 -4.83
N ALA A 92 12.39 -2.18 -4.76
CA ALA A 92 12.76 -3.48 -4.20
C ALA A 92 12.17 -3.74 -2.79
N PRO A 93 12.12 -2.76 -1.85
CA PRO A 93 11.52 -2.99 -0.53
C PRO A 93 10.02 -3.27 -0.57
N GLN A 94 9.32 -2.66 -1.53
CA GLN A 94 7.88 -2.84 -1.73
C GLN A 94 7.60 -4.13 -2.52
N GLU A 95 8.42 -4.47 -3.52
CA GLU A 95 8.33 -5.74 -4.25
C GLU A 95 8.54 -6.92 -3.30
N SER A 96 9.60 -6.87 -2.47
CA SER A 96 9.90 -7.91 -1.48
C SER A 96 8.72 -8.12 -0.52
N PHE A 97 8.13 -7.03 -0.02
CA PHE A 97 6.92 -7.10 0.80
C PHE A 97 5.79 -7.86 0.10
N PHE A 98 5.51 -7.55 -1.18
CA PHE A 98 4.45 -8.19 -1.93
C PHE A 98 4.74 -9.65 -2.32
N GLU A 99 6.02 -10.05 -2.40
CA GLU A 99 6.42 -11.44 -2.57
C GLU A 99 6.12 -12.24 -1.30
N TYR A 100 6.65 -11.82 -0.15
CA TYR A 100 6.36 -12.48 1.13
C TYR A 100 4.87 -12.52 1.42
N PHE A 101 4.15 -11.43 1.17
CA PHE A 101 2.72 -11.37 1.36
C PHE A 101 1.97 -12.41 0.52
N LYS A 102 2.38 -12.69 -0.72
CA LYS A 102 1.72 -13.72 -1.55
C LYS A 102 2.01 -15.14 -1.06
N ASP A 103 3.21 -15.37 -0.53
CA ASP A 103 3.62 -16.68 -0.05
C ASP A 103 3.03 -17.01 1.34
N GLU A 104 2.85 -15.99 2.18
CA GLU A 104 2.38 -16.13 3.56
C GLU A 104 0.87 -15.96 3.75
N THR A 105 0.14 -15.59 2.68
CA THR A 105 -1.32 -15.40 2.76
C THR A 105 -2.07 -16.27 1.76
N ASP A 106 -3.15 -16.91 2.22
CA ASP A 106 -4.11 -17.59 1.35
C ASP A 106 -5.54 -17.13 1.65
N PHE A 107 -6.16 -16.50 0.65
CA PHE A 107 -7.53 -15.97 0.73
C PHE A 107 -8.57 -16.88 0.05
N LYS A 108 -8.20 -18.10 -0.39
CA LYS A 108 -9.13 -19.03 -1.06
C LYS A 108 -10.33 -19.41 -0.19
N SER A 109 -10.14 -19.45 1.13
CA SER A 109 -11.21 -19.73 2.10
C SER A 109 -12.18 -18.56 2.28
N CYS A 110 -11.77 -17.33 1.96
CA CYS A 110 -12.61 -16.15 2.05
C CYS A 110 -13.70 -16.17 0.96
N LYS A 111 -14.95 -15.95 1.37
CA LYS A 111 -16.13 -15.87 0.51
C LYS A 111 -16.52 -14.43 0.20
N THR A 112 -16.18 -13.49 1.08
CA THR A 112 -16.57 -12.07 0.98
C THR A 112 -15.36 -11.14 1.02
N LEU A 113 -15.51 -9.92 0.50
CA LEU A 113 -14.45 -8.90 0.56
C LEU A 113 -14.13 -8.51 2.01
N GLU A 114 -15.12 -8.54 2.90
CA GLU A 114 -14.94 -8.21 4.32
C GLU A 114 -14.08 -9.26 5.04
N GLU A 115 -14.23 -10.54 4.69
CA GLU A 115 -13.32 -11.59 5.17
C GLU A 115 -11.89 -11.35 4.67
N VAL A 116 -11.71 -11.03 3.38
CA VAL A 116 -10.39 -10.67 2.84
C VAL A 116 -9.79 -9.48 3.60
N LYS A 117 -10.56 -8.43 3.85
CA LYS A 117 -10.10 -7.26 4.62
C LYS A 117 -9.67 -7.62 6.04
N ARG A 118 -10.36 -8.57 6.69
CA ARG A 118 -10.01 -9.04 8.04
C ARG A 118 -8.72 -9.85 8.05
N GLU A 119 -8.58 -10.79 7.14
CA GLU A 119 -7.34 -11.58 7.00
C GLU A 119 -6.16 -10.65 6.64
N MET A 120 -6.39 -9.72 5.72
CA MET A 120 -5.41 -8.69 5.35
C MET A 120 -4.96 -7.87 6.55
N LYS A 121 -5.91 -7.34 7.33
CA LYS A 121 -5.60 -6.57 8.54
C LYS A 121 -4.75 -7.39 9.52
N SER A 122 -5.08 -8.67 9.69
CA SER A 122 -4.35 -9.57 10.60
C SER A 122 -2.92 -9.79 10.12
N TYR A 123 -2.73 -10.05 8.82
CA TYR A 123 -1.40 -10.20 8.25
C TYR A 123 -0.56 -8.92 8.36
N LEU A 124 -1.13 -7.75 8.06
CA LEU A 124 -0.38 -6.49 8.13
C LEU A 124 0.05 -6.14 9.56
N ILE A 125 -0.78 -6.45 10.55
CA ILE A 125 -0.40 -6.32 11.97
C ILE A 125 0.75 -7.29 12.31
N TYR A 126 0.67 -8.54 11.87
CA TYR A 126 1.75 -9.52 12.04
C TYR A 126 3.05 -9.04 11.39
N TYR A 127 2.99 -8.58 10.15
CA TYR A 127 4.15 -8.08 9.41
C TYR A 127 4.82 -6.91 10.14
N THR A 128 4.06 -5.88 10.55
CA THR A 128 4.63 -4.76 11.31
C THR A 128 5.24 -5.20 12.65
N LEU A 129 4.61 -6.12 13.38
CA LEU A 129 5.09 -6.53 14.72
C LEU A 129 6.32 -7.46 14.69
N TYR A 130 6.44 -8.32 13.69
CA TYR A 130 7.43 -9.40 13.69
C TYR A 130 8.46 -9.32 12.55
N ARG A 131 8.22 -8.49 11.53
CA ARG A 131 9.09 -8.38 10.35
C ARG A 131 9.66 -6.97 10.13
N GLY A 132 9.02 -5.92 10.66
CA GLY A 132 9.52 -4.53 10.59
C GLY A 132 10.65 -4.26 11.59
N GLN A 133 11.74 -5.04 11.52
CA GLN A 133 12.94 -4.89 12.35
C GLN A 133 14.20 -4.84 11.49
#